data_AF-L1Q442-F1
#
_entry.id   AF-L1Q442-F1
#
_cell.length_a   1.000
_cell.length_b   1.000
_cell.length_c   1.000
_cell.angle_alpha   90.00
_cell.angle_beta   90.00
_cell.angle_gamma   90.00
#
_symmetry.space_group_name_H-M   'P 1'
#
loop_
_entity.id
_entity.type
_entity.pdbx_description
1 polymer ?
#
loop_
_entity_poly.entity_id
_entity_poly.type
_entity_poly.pdbx_seq_one_letter_code
_entity_poly.pdbx_strand_id
1 'polypeptide(L)'
;MLMKNYGVNRLSFGLQSCDDKLLKRIGRIHTFNEFLENYKLARKIGFTNINVDLMYGLPNLTIEIWKYTLEKICELKPEHISAYSLIIEEGTAFYSLYEKNKLEIPSEDDERIMDKMTKDILKKYGYHQYEISNFALPEKECEHNKVYWSLGEYIGVGLASSSYIDGYRLVNIDNMNEYIKRVENNDNVVMEKHKNSREDEIEEFIFMGLRMLSGISLSKFNKKFGVDINSIYEHVIEKNIREGLLVVKDDFMYLTSKGIELSNIVMSDFILDK
;
A
#
# COMPACT_ATOMS: atom_id res chain seq x y z
N MET A 1 26.75 1.70 -7.38
CA MET A 1 26.99 1.44 -8.82
C MET A 1 26.44 0.09 -9.26
N LEU A 2 26.68 -1.01 -8.52
CA LEU A 2 26.23 -2.36 -8.90
C LEU A 2 24.75 -2.43 -9.35
N MET A 3 23.80 -2.08 -8.47
CA MET A 3 22.36 -2.12 -8.79
C MET A 3 22.01 -1.37 -10.08
N LYS A 4 22.55 -0.15 -10.25
CA LYS A 4 22.31 0.68 -11.44
C LYS A 4 22.85 0.03 -12.71
N ASN A 5 24.06 -0.53 -12.65
CA ASN A 5 24.70 -1.19 -13.79
C ASN A 5 23.95 -2.46 -14.22
N TYR A 6 23.25 -3.12 -13.31
CA TYR A 6 22.41 -4.29 -13.57
C TYR A 6 20.93 -3.95 -13.83
N GLY A 7 20.63 -2.69 -14.17
CA GLY A 7 19.32 -2.29 -14.68
C GLY A 7 18.29 -1.88 -13.63
N VAL A 8 18.64 -1.83 -12.34
CA VAL A 8 17.74 -1.26 -11.33
C VAL A 8 17.51 0.21 -11.64
N ASN A 9 16.25 0.56 -11.89
CA ASN A 9 15.84 1.90 -12.31
C ASN A 9 15.10 2.68 -11.21
N ARG A 10 14.71 2.02 -10.11
CA ARG A 10 13.97 2.59 -8.99
C ARG A 10 14.51 2.12 -7.64
N LEU A 11 14.47 3.00 -6.64
CA LEU A 11 14.77 2.67 -5.23
C LEU A 11 13.61 3.09 -4.34
N SER A 12 13.39 2.39 -3.23
CA SER A 12 12.48 2.79 -2.16
C SER A 12 13.26 2.88 -0.86
N PHE A 13 13.12 3.99 -0.14
CA PHE A 13 13.75 4.20 1.16
C PHE A 13 12.71 4.26 2.26
N GLY A 14 12.78 3.31 3.18
CA GLY A 14 11.90 3.29 4.35
C GLY A 14 12.36 4.25 5.45
N LEU A 15 11.92 5.51 5.40
CA LEU A 15 12.28 6.54 6.39
C LEU A 15 11.33 6.57 7.59
N GLN A 16 10.03 6.50 7.36
CA GLN A 16 8.94 6.65 8.34
C GLN A 16 8.76 8.08 8.89
N SER A 17 9.80 8.67 9.48
CA SER A 17 9.75 10.03 10.05
C SER A 17 11.12 10.73 10.01
N CYS A 18 11.12 12.07 10.03
CA CYS A 18 12.34 12.88 10.17
C CYS A 18 12.77 13.12 11.63
N ASP A 19 12.05 12.58 12.63
CA ASP A 19 12.38 12.73 14.05
C ASP A 19 13.15 11.51 14.61
N ASP A 20 14.42 11.71 14.97
CA ASP A 20 15.30 10.62 15.43
C ASP A 20 14.83 9.96 16.74
N LYS A 21 14.15 10.71 17.62
CA LYS A 21 13.63 10.15 18.88
C LYS A 21 12.49 9.19 18.59
N LEU A 22 11.58 9.57 17.70
CA LEU A 22 10.49 8.74 17.21
C LEU A 22 11.04 7.52 16.47
N LEU A 23 11.99 7.69 15.54
CA LEU A 23 12.64 6.59 14.81
C LEU A 23 13.21 5.54 15.78
N LYS A 24 13.96 5.99 16.78
CA LYS A 24 14.51 5.11 17.82
C LYS A 24 13.42 4.40 18.62
N ARG A 25 12.34 5.10 18.98
CA ARG A 25 11.21 4.53 19.75
C ARG A 25 10.49 3.43 18.96
N ILE A 26 10.38 3.57 17.65
CA ILE A 26 9.75 2.56 16.77
C ILE A 26 10.74 1.48 16.30
N GLY A 27 11.94 1.44 16.87
CA GLY A 27 12.94 0.40 16.60
C GLY A 27 13.75 0.57 15.32
N ARG A 28 13.73 1.76 14.69
CA ARG A 28 14.60 2.02 13.53
C ARG A 28 16.04 2.21 14.00
N ILE A 29 16.95 1.58 13.26
CA ILE A 29 18.40 1.61 13.52
C ILE A 29 19.13 2.75 12.80
N HIS A 30 18.41 3.58 12.04
CA HIS A 30 18.95 4.71 11.29
C HIS A 30 18.41 6.03 11.83
N THR A 31 19.14 7.09 11.57
CA THR A 31 18.78 8.49 11.79
C THR A 31 18.33 9.16 10.50
N PHE A 32 17.68 10.31 10.63
CA PHE A 32 17.33 11.14 9.47
C PHE A 32 18.58 11.61 8.71
N ASN A 33 19.70 11.87 9.39
CA ASN A 33 20.94 12.25 8.71
C ASN A 33 21.50 11.12 7.83
N GLU A 34 21.53 9.88 8.33
CA GLU A 34 21.97 8.72 7.54
C GLU A 34 21.06 8.48 6.33
N PHE A 35 19.74 8.69 6.49
CA PHE A 35 18.83 8.68 5.35
C PHE A 35 19.21 9.75 4.31
N LEU A 36 19.48 10.99 4.73
CA LEU A 36 19.85 12.08 3.82
C LEU A 36 21.14 11.78 3.06
N GLU A 37 22.14 11.21 3.72
CA GLU A 37 23.40 10.80 3.11
C GLU A 37 23.15 9.74 2.03
N ASN A 38 22.37 8.71 2.34
CA ASN A 38 22.02 7.64 1.41
C ASN A 38 21.18 8.13 0.23
N TYR A 39 20.20 9.00 0.46
CA TYR A 39 19.39 9.62 -0.58
C TYR A 39 20.25 10.45 -1.55
N LYS A 40 21.14 11.30 -1.02
CA LYS A 40 22.07 12.11 -1.82
C LYS A 40 23.04 11.24 -2.61
N LEU A 41 23.52 10.14 -2.02
CA LEU A 41 24.37 9.17 -2.70
C LEU A 41 23.62 8.50 -3.86
N ALA A 42 22.38 8.05 -3.67
CA ALA A 42 21.55 7.48 -4.72
C ALA A 42 21.34 8.47 -5.88
N ARG A 43 21.04 9.73 -5.57
CA ARG A 43 20.96 10.81 -6.58
C ARG A 43 22.28 11.01 -7.32
N LYS A 44 23.40 11.06 -6.61
CA LYS A 44 24.76 11.19 -7.20
C LYS A 44 25.12 10.02 -8.12
N ILE A 45 24.67 8.81 -7.80
CA ILE A 45 24.86 7.61 -8.65
C ILE A 45 23.97 7.67 -9.92
N GLY A 46 22.95 8.52 -9.96
CA GLY A 46 22.06 8.70 -11.11
C GLY A 46 20.71 7.99 -10.99
N PHE A 47 20.21 7.75 -9.78
CA PHE A 47 18.82 7.33 -9.60
C PHE A 47 17.87 8.55 -9.73
N THR A 48 16.85 8.39 -10.57
CA THR A 48 15.85 9.42 -10.93
C THR A 48 14.42 8.93 -10.76
N ASN A 49 14.25 7.83 -10.03
CA ASN A 49 12.96 7.31 -9.61
C ASN A 49 13.15 6.77 -8.20
N ILE A 50 12.96 7.63 -7.21
CA ILE A 50 13.15 7.31 -5.80
C ILE A 50 11.81 7.47 -5.08
N ASN A 51 11.42 6.42 -4.35
CA ASN A 51 10.34 6.46 -3.38
C ASN A 51 10.89 6.70 -1.97
N VAL A 52 10.11 7.40 -1.15
CA VAL A 52 10.33 7.51 0.30
C VAL A 52 9.07 7.05 1.02
N ASP A 53 9.20 6.03 1.87
CA ASP A 53 8.10 5.53 2.70
C ASP A 53 8.04 6.32 4.00
N LEU A 54 6.88 6.90 4.28
CA LEU A 54 6.54 7.68 5.45
C LEU A 54 5.33 7.06 6.14
N MET A 55 5.29 7.17 7.46
CA MET A 55 4.23 6.55 8.25
C MET A 55 3.70 7.54 9.28
N TYR A 56 2.39 7.78 9.24
CA TYR A 56 1.68 8.53 10.28
C TYR A 56 0.92 7.56 11.20
N GLY A 57 0.23 8.05 12.24
CA GLY A 57 -0.38 7.18 13.27
C GLY A 57 0.66 6.49 14.18
N LEU A 58 1.95 6.83 14.04
CA LEU A 58 3.03 6.24 14.84
C LEU A 58 2.91 6.63 16.32
N PRO A 59 3.37 5.76 17.26
CA PRO A 59 3.29 6.05 18.67
C PRO A 59 4.00 7.36 19.01
N ASN A 60 3.27 8.28 19.66
CA ASN A 60 3.67 9.64 20.03
C ASN A 60 4.30 10.47 18.90
N LEU A 61 3.84 10.25 17.66
CA LEU A 61 3.94 11.21 16.57
C LEU A 61 2.94 12.34 16.81
N THR A 62 3.38 13.59 16.67
CA THR A 62 2.48 14.76 16.72
C THR A 62 2.23 15.31 15.31
N ILE A 63 1.18 16.11 15.17
CA ILE A 63 0.83 16.78 13.91
C ILE A 63 1.99 17.66 13.42
N GLU A 64 2.72 18.32 14.32
CA GLU A 64 3.85 19.17 14.00
C GLU A 64 5.03 18.36 13.45
N ILE A 65 5.35 17.22 14.08
CA ILE A 65 6.41 16.31 13.61
C ILE A 65 6.05 15.74 12.23
N TRP A 66 4.78 15.38 12.04
CA TRP A 66 4.30 14.87 10.75
C TRP A 66 4.40 15.93 9.66
N LYS A 67 3.93 17.14 9.92
CA LYS A 67 4.05 18.28 9.01
C LYS A 67 5.50 18.54 8.62
N TYR A 68 6.39 18.61 9.61
CA TYR A 68 7.81 18.80 9.39
C TYR A 68 8.40 17.69 8.52
N THR A 69 8.02 16.43 8.77
CA THR A 69 8.45 15.27 7.99
C THR A 69 8.05 15.44 6.52
N LEU A 70 6.77 15.71 6.25
CA LEU A 70 6.25 15.89 4.88
C LEU A 70 6.96 17.03 4.15
N GLU A 71 7.08 18.20 4.79
CA GLU A 71 7.72 19.37 4.19
C GLU A 71 9.20 19.09 3.86
N LYS A 72 9.94 18.47 4.79
CA LYS A 72 11.35 18.11 4.57
C LYS A 72 11.55 17.09 3.46
N ILE A 73 10.69 16.10 3.35
CA ILE A 73 10.81 15.11 2.28
C ILE A 73 10.41 15.69 0.93
N CYS A 74 9.40 16.56 0.89
CA CYS A 74 9.07 17.29 -0.32
C CYS A 74 10.20 18.19 -0.82
N GLU A 75 10.96 18.84 0.08
CA GLU A 75 12.15 19.63 -0.27
C GLU A 75 13.23 18.80 -1.00
N LEU A 76 13.33 17.49 -0.70
CA LEU A 76 14.24 16.56 -1.38
C LEU A 76 13.78 16.14 -2.78
N LYS A 77 12.51 16.40 -3.11
CA LYS A 77 11.87 16.10 -4.40
C LYS A 77 12.02 14.62 -4.85
N PRO A 78 11.68 13.61 -4.03
CA PRO A 78 11.57 12.25 -4.54
C PRO A 78 10.53 12.17 -5.67
N GLU A 79 10.58 11.14 -6.49
CA GLU A 79 9.60 10.98 -7.57
C GLU A 79 8.28 10.39 -7.07
N HIS A 80 8.33 9.72 -5.93
CA HIS A 80 7.23 8.99 -5.33
C HIS A 80 7.31 9.07 -3.80
N ILE A 81 6.16 9.13 -3.14
CA ILE A 81 6.04 9.11 -1.68
C ILE A 81 4.94 8.11 -1.32
N SER A 82 5.28 7.13 -0.51
CA SER A 82 4.30 6.28 0.17
C SER A 82 4.03 6.90 1.54
N ALA A 83 2.79 7.25 1.85
CA ALA A 83 2.38 7.82 3.12
C ALA A 83 1.13 7.10 3.62
N TYR A 84 1.26 6.36 4.71
CA TYR A 84 0.22 5.48 5.23
C TYR A 84 0.15 5.51 6.75
N SER A 85 -1.02 5.20 7.30
CA SER A 85 -1.17 5.07 8.75
C SER A 85 -0.55 3.75 9.24
N LEU A 86 -0.05 3.76 10.47
CA LEU A 86 0.34 2.56 11.17
C LEU A 86 -0.88 1.65 11.34
N ILE A 87 -0.76 0.40 10.89
CA ILE A 87 -1.70 -0.66 11.23
C ILE A 87 -1.07 -1.52 12.32
N ILE A 88 -1.80 -1.72 13.43
CA ILE A 88 -1.36 -2.57 14.52
C ILE A 88 -1.81 -4.00 14.21
N GLU A 89 -0.86 -4.83 13.80
CA GLU A 89 -1.11 -6.22 13.41
C GLU A 89 -0.89 -7.19 14.58
N GLU A 90 -1.77 -8.19 14.71
CA GLU A 90 -1.63 -9.25 15.71
C GLU A 90 -0.28 -9.95 15.63
N GLY A 91 0.27 -10.36 16.77
CA GLY A 91 1.58 -11.00 16.84
C GLY A 91 2.78 -10.05 16.73
N THR A 92 2.57 -8.75 16.53
CA THR A 92 3.66 -7.75 16.55
C THR A 92 4.01 -7.25 17.96
N ALA A 93 5.20 -6.67 18.08
CA ALA A 93 5.63 -6.01 19.32
C ALA A 93 4.71 -4.82 19.68
N PHE A 94 4.20 -4.09 18.68
CA PHE A 94 3.25 -3.00 18.90
C PHE A 94 1.90 -3.51 19.36
N TYR A 95 1.37 -4.59 18.79
CA TYR A 95 0.14 -5.21 19.29
C TYR A 95 0.29 -5.64 20.75
N SER A 96 1.43 -6.26 21.10
CA SER A 96 1.73 -6.64 22.49
C SER A 96 1.79 -5.45 23.46
N LEU A 97 2.17 -4.25 23.00
CA LEU A 97 2.20 -3.03 23.80
C LEU A 97 0.82 -2.36 23.85
N TYR A 98 0.09 -2.38 22.73
CA TYR A 98 -1.27 -1.88 22.60
C TYR A 98 -2.23 -2.60 23.54
N GLU A 99 -2.23 -3.94 23.53
CA GLU A 99 -3.01 -4.81 24.44
C GLU A 99 -2.73 -4.52 25.93
N LYS A 100 -1.53 -4.02 26.24
CA LYS A 100 -1.11 -3.67 27.60
C LYS A 100 -1.40 -2.21 27.97
N ASN A 101 -2.05 -1.45 27.09
CA ASN A 101 -2.24 0.01 27.20
C ASN A 101 -0.91 0.77 27.39
N LYS A 102 0.16 0.30 26.75
CA LYS A 102 1.51 0.88 26.80
C LYS A 102 1.95 1.52 25.48
N LEU A 103 1.04 1.60 24.52
CA LEU A 103 1.29 2.22 23.22
C LEU A 103 0.42 3.47 23.08
N GLU A 104 1.03 4.63 23.26
CA GLU A 104 0.36 5.92 23.03
C GLU A 104 0.37 6.23 21.53
N ILE A 105 -0.76 5.98 20.86
CA ILE A 105 -0.98 6.31 19.46
C ILE A 105 -1.81 7.60 19.34
N PRO A 106 -1.74 8.32 18.19
CA PRO A 106 -2.59 9.48 17.94
C PRO A 106 -4.08 9.11 18.03
N SER A 107 -4.92 10.09 18.33
CA SER A 107 -6.37 9.90 18.27
C SER A 107 -6.85 9.73 16.82
N GLU A 108 -8.04 9.16 16.61
CA GLU A 108 -8.64 9.09 15.26
C GLU A 108 -8.79 10.47 14.61
N ASP A 109 -9.08 11.51 15.41
CA ASP A 109 -9.18 12.88 14.92
C ASP A 109 -7.81 13.43 14.50
N ASP A 110 -6.74 13.13 15.26
CA ASP A 110 -5.38 13.49 14.86
C ASP A 110 -4.94 12.77 13.59
N GLU A 111 -5.25 11.48 13.44
CA GLU A 111 -4.97 10.73 12.21
C GLU A 111 -5.69 11.31 10.99
N ARG A 112 -6.96 11.71 11.14
CA ARG A 112 -7.71 12.41 10.08
C ARG A 112 -7.06 13.74 9.71
N ILE A 113 -6.57 14.49 10.71
CA ILE A 113 -5.82 15.73 10.46
C ILE A 113 -4.52 15.42 9.70
N MET A 114 -3.79 14.38 10.09
CA MET A 114 -2.54 13.97 9.43
C MET A 114 -2.77 13.50 7.98
N ASP A 115 -3.81 12.71 7.72
CA ASP A 115 -4.17 12.25 6.37
C ASP A 115 -4.54 13.43 5.46
N LYS A 116 -5.43 14.31 5.92
CA LYS A 116 -5.81 15.52 5.18
C LYS A 116 -4.59 16.41 4.90
N MET A 117 -3.74 16.62 5.91
CA MET A 117 -2.50 17.38 5.78
C MET A 117 -1.55 16.75 4.75
N THR A 118 -1.45 15.42 4.73
CA THR A 118 -0.66 14.68 3.74
C THR A 118 -1.13 15.00 2.33
N LYS A 119 -2.44 14.83 2.07
CA LYS A 119 -3.04 15.11 0.76
C LYS A 119 -2.81 16.56 0.32
N ASP A 120 -3.03 17.51 1.22
CA ASP A 120 -2.89 18.95 0.93
C ASP A 120 -1.44 19.35 0.64
N ILE A 121 -0.49 18.90 1.47
CA ILE A 121 0.93 19.23 1.31
C ILE A 121 1.48 18.56 0.05
N LEU A 122 1.27 17.25 -0.13
CA LEU A 122 1.81 16.53 -1.29
C LEU A 122 1.25 17.09 -2.60
N LYS A 123 -0.04 17.42 -2.65
CA LYS A 123 -0.65 18.10 -3.81
C LYS A 123 0.01 19.45 -4.09
N LYS A 124 0.29 20.26 -3.07
CA LYS A 124 0.99 21.56 -3.23
C LYS A 124 2.39 21.40 -3.84
N TYR A 125 3.07 20.29 -3.58
CA TYR A 125 4.38 19.97 -4.17
C TYR A 125 4.30 19.25 -5.52
N GLY A 126 3.10 19.05 -6.06
CA GLY A 126 2.88 18.48 -7.40
C GLY A 126 2.72 16.97 -7.44
N TYR A 127 2.64 16.30 -6.29
CA TYR A 127 2.32 14.88 -6.24
C TYR A 127 0.82 14.68 -6.31
N HIS A 128 0.36 13.76 -7.15
CA HIS A 128 -1.02 13.31 -7.14
C HIS A 128 -1.11 11.96 -6.42
N GLN A 129 -2.19 11.78 -5.68
CA GLN A 129 -2.55 10.48 -5.11
C GLN A 129 -3.11 9.61 -6.25
N TYR A 130 -2.61 8.39 -6.41
CA TYR A 130 -3.10 7.47 -7.46
C TYR A 130 -3.72 6.20 -6.87
N GLU A 131 -3.38 5.84 -5.63
CA GLU A 131 -4.06 4.85 -4.81
C GLU A 131 -4.03 5.29 -3.32
N ILE A 132 -4.71 4.56 -2.42
CA ILE A 132 -5.01 4.98 -1.03
C ILE A 132 -3.80 5.54 -0.25
N SER A 133 -2.60 4.99 -0.42
CA SER A 133 -1.41 5.26 0.40
C SER A 133 -0.23 5.86 -0.37
N ASN A 134 -0.35 6.09 -1.67
CA ASN A 134 0.79 6.38 -2.54
C ASN A 134 0.51 7.57 -3.45
N PHE A 135 1.54 8.41 -3.51
CA PHE A 135 1.56 9.67 -4.21
C PHE A 135 2.76 9.69 -5.14
N ALA A 136 2.59 10.23 -6.33
CA ALA A 136 3.66 10.26 -7.32
C ALA A 136 3.64 11.58 -8.08
N LEU A 137 4.79 11.98 -8.62
CA LEU A 137 4.82 12.92 -9.72
C LEU A 137 4.22 12.24 -10.98
N PRO A 138 3.79 13.02 -11.99
CA PRO A 138 3.30 12.46 -13.25
C PRO A 138 4.27 11.41 -13.82
N GLU A 139 3.72 10.29 -14.29
CA GLU A 139 4.47 9.16 -14.88
C GLU A 139 5.46 8.45 -13.92
N LYS A 140 5.35 8.68 -12.60
CA LYS A 140 6.20 8.06 -11.58
C LYS A 140 5.45 7.14 -10.62
N GLU A 141 4.21 6.82 -10.94
CA GLU A 141 3.41 5.85 -10.20
C GLU A 141 4.09 4.47 -10.17
N CYS A 142 3.84 3.71 -9.10
CA CYS A 142 4.45 2.40 -8.94
C CYS A 142 3.73 1.35 -9.80
N GLU A 143 4.35 0.91 -10.89
CA GLU A 143 3.81 -0.17 -11.72
C GLU A 143 3.57 -1.47 -10.93
N HIS A 144 4.44 -1.79 -9.97
CA HIS A 144 4.25 -2.96 -9.11
C HIS A 144 2.95 -2.86 -8.28
N ASN A 145 2.65 -1.70 -7.70
CA ASN A 145 1.41 -1.49 -6.94
C ASN A 145 0.19 -1.60 -7.87
N LYS A 146 0.27 -1.01 -9.07
CA LYS A 146 -0.82 -1.10 -10.06
C LYS A 146 -1.12 -2.54 -10.45
N VAL A 147 -0.11 -3.38 -10.63
CA VAL A 147 -0.32 -4.80 -10.94
C VAL A 147 -1.12 -5.47 -9.83
N TYR A 148 -0.76 -5.28 -8.55
CA TYR A 148 -1.56 -5.84 -7.44
C TYR A 148 -2.99 -5.30 -7.42
N TRP A 149 -3.15 -3.99 -7.52
CA TRP A 149 -4.47 -3.33 -7.40
C TRP A 149 -5.38 -3.59 -8.60
N SER A 150 -4.82 -3.94 -9.75
CA SER A 150 -5.60 -4.34 -10.93
C SER A 150 -5.88 -5.84 -11.01
N LEU A 151 -5.56 -6.60 -9.97
CA LEU A 151 -5.61 -8.07 -9.96
C LEU A 151 -4.83 -8.67 -11.15
N GLY A 152 -3.69 -8.05 -11.46
CA GLY A 152 -2.75 -8.55 -12.46
C GLY A 152 -1.91 -9.70 -11.90
N GLU A 153 -1.45 -10.57 -12.79
CA GLU A 153 -0.62 -11.71 -12.41
C GLU A 153 0.81 -11.27 -12.05
N TYR A 154 1.38 -11.96 -11.07
CA TYR A 154 2.75 -11.76 -10.62
C TYR A 154 3.31 -13.05 -10.02
N ILE A 155 4.64 -13.18 -10.10
CA ILE A 155 5.39 -14.27 -9.49
C ILE A 155 6.28 -13.69 -8.40
N GLY A 156 6.06 -14.15 -7.17
CA GLY A 156 6.96 -13.94 -6.06
C GLY A 156 8.07 -14.99 -6.07
N VAL A 157 9.30 -14.54 -5.83
CA VAL A 157 10.47 -15.42 -5.74
C VAL A 157 11.16 -15.17 -4.40
N GLY A 158 11.52 -16.23 -3.70
CA GLY A 158 12.20 -16.16 -2.42
C GLY A 158 11.40 -16.76 -1.26
N LEU A 159 12.00 -16.69 -0.07
CA LEU A 159 11.37 -17.03 1.20
C LEU A 159 10.13 -16.15 1.43
N ALA A 160 9.03 -16.75 1.90
CA ALA A 160 7.77 -16.08 2.24
C ALA A 160 7.12 -15.30 1.09
N SER A 161 7.55 -15.48 -0.16
CA SER A 161 7.01 -14.72 -1.28
C SER A 161 5.64 -15.25 -1.70
N SER A 162 4.71 -14.35 -1.99
CA SER A 162 3.40 -14.69 -2.56
C SER A 162 3.39 -14.52 -4.08
N SER A 163 2.55 -15.31 -4.76
CA SER A 163 2.28 -15.19 -6.20
C SER A 163 0.79 -15.21 -6.48
N TYR A 164 0.40 -14.61 -7.60
CA TYR A 164 -0.92 -14.79 -8.21
C TYR A 164 -0.74 -15.03 -9.70
N ILE A 165 -0.98 -16.26 -10.15
CA ILE A 165 -0.75 -16.67 -11.54
C ILE A 165 -1.66 -17.83 -11.90
N ASP A 166 -2.22 -17.82 -13.12
CA ASP A 166 -3.18 -18.80 -13.63
C ASP A 166 -4.37 -18.99 -12.67
N GLY A 167 -4.79 -17.91 -12.00
CA GLY A 167 -5.82 -17.90 -10.96
C GLY A 167 -5.48 -18.70 -9.70
N TYR A 168 -4.21 -18.97 -9.42
CA TYR A 168 -3.75 -19.55 -8.16
C TYR A 168 -3.08 -18.50 -7.28
N ARG A 169 -3.43 -18.48 -6.00
CA ARG A 169 -2.66 -17.82 -4.93
C ARG A 169 -1.65 -18.82 -4.39
N LEU A 170 -0.37 -18.49 -4.45
CA LEU A 170 0.73 -19.34 -3.97
C LEU A 170 1.52 -18.60 -2.90
N VAL A 171 1.93 -19.30 -1.85
CA VAL A 171 2.83 -18.76 -0.83
C VAL A 171 4.00 -19.71 -0.66
N ASN A 172 5.23 -19.19 -0.78
CA ASN A 172 6.43 -19.93 -0.49
C ASN A 172 6.66 -20.05 1.01
N ILE A 173 7.39 -21.09 1.41
CA ILE A 173 7.77 -21.35 2.80
C ILE A 173 8.35 -20.09 3.45
N ASP A 174 7.95 -19.80 4.69
CA ASP A 174 8.40 -18.66 5.49
C ASP A 174 9.55 -19.05 6.46
N ASN A 175 9.70 -20.33 6.76
CA ASN A 175 10.81 -20.85 7.56
C ASN A 175 12.12 -20.89 6.75
N MET A 176 13.10 -20.06 7.16
CA MET A 176 14.37 -19.90 6.44
C MET A 176 15.14 -21.22 6.26
N ASN A 177 15.24 -22.05 7.30
CA ASN A 177 16.04 -23.28 7.26
C ASN A 177 15.42 -24.32 6.33
N GLU A 178 14.09 -24.48 6.40
CA GLU A 178 13.35 -25.39 5.52
C GLU A 178 13.39 -24.92 4.07
N TYR A 179 13.24 -23.61 3.83
CA TYR A 179 13.33 -23.05 2.48
C TYR A 179 14.71 -23.30 1.84
N ILE A 180 15.80 -23.01 2.56
CA ILE A 180 17.17 -23.26 2.06
C ILE A 180 17.35 -24.73 1.73
N LYS A 181 16.95 -25.63 2.64
CA LYS A 181 17.05 -27.08 2.43
C LYS A 181 16.30 -27.55 1.18
N ARG A 182 15.08 -27.05 0.95
CA ARG A 182 14.29 -27.41 -0.24
C ARG A 182 14.92 -26.87 -1.52
N VAL A 183 15.39 -25.63 -1.52
CA VAL A 183 16.10 -25.06 -2.67
C VAL A 183 17.36 -25.86 -3.01
N GLU A 184 18.18 -26.22 -2.02
CA GLU A 184 19.40 -27.02 -2.22
C GLU A 184 19.11 -28.42 -2.79
N ASN A 185 17.98 -29.01 -2.45
CA ASN A 185 17.54 -30.32 -2.96
C ASN A 185 16.76 -30.24 -4.29
N ASN A 186 16.51 -29.05 -4.84
CA ASN A 186 15.57 -28.81 -5.95
C ASN A 186 14.13 -29.29 -5.67
N ASP A 187 13.71 -29.22 -4.41
CA ASP A 187 12.35 -29.52 -3.98
C ASP A 187 11.40 -28.31 -4.16
N ASN A 188 10.09 -28.57 -4.15
CA ASN A 188 9.08 -27.51 -4.22
C ASN A 188 9.05 -26.65 -2.94
N VAL A 189 9.19 -25.33 -3.11
CA VAL A 189 9.18 -24.33 -2.03
C VAL A 189 7.79 -23.75 -1.73
N VAL A 190 6.76 -24.10 -2.51
CA VAL A 190 5.39 -23.67 -2.27
C VAL A 190 4.84 -24.39 -1.03
N MET A 191 4.46 -23.62 -0.01
CA MET A 191 3.80 -24.10 1.20
C MET A 191 2.28 -24.13 1.03
N GLU A 192 1.72 -23.03 0.51
CA GLU A 192 0.28 -22.88 0.32
C GLU A 192 -0.05 -22.68 -1.16
N LYS A 193 -1.10 -23.37 -1.61
CA LYS A 193 -1.62 -23.26 -2.98
C LYS A 193 -3.14 -23.26 -2.93
N HIS A 194 -3.74 -22.12 -3.24
CA HIS A 194 -5.18 -21.95 -3.34
C HIS A 194 -5.56 -21.65 -4.78
N LYS A 195 -6.59 -22.34 -5.30
CA LYS A 195 -7.18 -22.02 -6.60
C LYS A 195 -8.35 -21.11 -6.33
N ASN A 196 -8.26 -19.85 -6.78
CA ASN A 196 -9.38 -18.93 -6.62
C ASN A 196 -10.63 -19.50 -7.29
N SER A 197 -11.72 -19.50 -6.53
CA SER A 197 -13.05 -19.72 -7.08
C SER A 197 -13.45 -18.55 -7.98
N ARG A 198 -14.58 -18.69 -8.67
CA ARG A 198 -15.10 -17.59 -9.48
C ARG A 198 -15.52 -16.41 -8.59
N GLU A 199 -16.03 -16.70 -7.40
CA GLU A 199 -16.44 -15.75 -6.37
C GLU A 199 -15.22 -15.03 -5.80
N ASP A 200 -14.15 -15.75 -5.44
CA ASP A 200 -12.90 -15.16 -4.93
C ASP A 200 -12.33 -14.16 -5.96
N GLU A 201 -12.35 -14.50 -7.25
CA GLU A 201 -11.90 -13.60 -8.32
C GLU A 201 -12.74 -12.33 -8.45
N ILE A 202 -14.07 -12.44 -8.29
CA ILE A 202 -14.96 -11.28 -8.31
C ILE A 202 -14.62 -10.37 -7.13
N GLU A 203 -14.60 -10.93 -5.91
CA GLU A 203 -14.34 -10.20 -4.67
C GLU A 203 -12.99 -9.47 -4.75
N GLU A 204 -11.92 -10.18 -5.14
CA GLU A 204 -10.59 -9.60 -5.25
C GLU A 204 -10.51 -8.52 -6.34
N PHE A 205 -11.26 -8.65 -7.45
CA PHE A 205 -11.27 -7.61 -8.48
C PHE A 205 -11.84 -6.29 -7.95
N ILE A 206 -12.91 -6.37 -7.15
CA ILE A 206 -13.51 -5.19 -6.52
C ILE A 206 -12.60 -4.68 -5.39
N PHE A 207 -12.23 -5.56 -4.46
CA PHE A 207 -11.46 -5.23 -3.26
C PHE A 207 -10.11 -4.59 -3.61
N MET A 208 -9.35 -5.20 -4.52
CA MET A 208 -8.05 -4.66 -4.93
C MET A 208 -8.22 -3.40 -5.79
N GLY A 209 -9.22 -3.40 -6.69
CA GLY A 209 -9.45 -2.32 -7.62
C GLY A 209 -9.93 -1.01 -6.99
N LEU A 210 -10.76 -1.09 -5.94
CA LEU A 210 -11.22 0.09 -5.20
C LEU A 210 -10.10 0.80 -4.42
N ARG A 211 -8.92 0.20 -4.28
CA ARG A 211 -7.74 0.89 -3.73
C ARG A 211 -7.19 1.95 -4.68
N MET A 212 -7.42 1.82 -5.98
CA MET A 212 -7.03 2.83 -6.97
C MET A 212 -7.99 4.01 -6.91
N LEU A 213 -7.48 5.24 -7.03
CA LEU A 213 -8.36 6.42 -7.10
C LEU A 213 -9.18 6.46 -8.40
N SER A 214 -8.70 5.79 -9.46
CA SER A 214 -9.49 5.55 -10.68
C SER A 214 -10.59 4.51 -10.48
N GLY A 215 -10.54 3.76 -9.37
CA GLY A 215 -11.38 2.59 -9.08
C GLY A 215 -11.31 1.53 -10.17
N ILE A 216 -12.44 0.87 -10.38
CA ILE A 216 -12.59 -0.24 -11.33
C ILE A 216 -13.33 0.17 -12.60
N SER A 217 -13.02 -0.52 -13.70
CA SER A 217 -13.77 -0.39 -14.96
C SER A 217 -14.86 -1.45 -15.03
N LEU A 218 -16.10 -1.00 -15.23
CA LEU A 218 -17.29 -1.83 -15.35
C LEU A 218 -17.24 -2.70 -16.61
N SER A 219 -16.77 -2.15 -17.73
CA SER A 219 -16.56 -2.92 -18.97
C SER A 219 -15.49 -4.00 -18.81
N LYS A 220 -14.39 -3.74 -18.10
CA LYS A 220 -13.37 -4.76 -17.78
C LYS A 220 -13.95 -5.85 -16.87
N PHE A 221 -14.74 -5.48 -15.87
CA PHE A 221 -15.44 -6.43 -15.02
C PHE A 221 -16.34 -7.36 -15.85
N ASN A 222 -17.24 -6.78 -16.66
CA ASN A 222 -18.16 -7.54 -17.49
C ASN A 222 -17.40 -8.45 -18.48
N LYS A 223 -16.35 -7.93 -19.13
CA LYS A 223 -15.51 -8.74 -20.02
C LYS A 223 -14.82 -9.91 -19.30
N LYS A 224 -14.34 -9.72 -18.07
CA LYS A 224 -13.64 -10.77 -17.30
C LYS A 224 -14.61 -11.84 -16.80
N PHE A 225 -15.79 -11.45 -16.34
CA PHE A 225 -16.72 -12.33 -15.63
C PHE A 225 -17.95 -12.76 -16.43
N GLY A 226 -18.21 -12.13 -17.59
CA GLY A 226 -19.36 -12.41 -18.44
C GLY A 226 -20.71 -12.01 -17.83
N VAL A 227 -20.72 -11.17 -16.80
CA VAL A 227 -21.92 -10.74 -16.07
C VAL A 227 -21.84 -9.25 -15.74
N ASP A 228 -23.00 -8.60 -15.66
CA ASP A 228 -23.09 -7.21 -15.21
C ASP A 228 -22.81 -7.12 -13.70
N ILE A 229 -22.05 -6.12 -13.25
CA ILE A 229 -21.73 -5.96 -11.83
C ILE A 229 -22.97 -5.80 -10.95
N ASN A 230 -24.03 -5.14 -11.43
CA ASN A 230 -25.24 -4.91 -10.66
C ASN A 230 -25.99 -6.21 -10.43
N SER A 231 -25.87 -7.19 -11.33
CA SER A 231 -26.47 -8.52 -11.12
C SER A 231 -25.93 -9.24 -9.87
N ILE A 232 -24.77 -8.82 -9.35
CA ILE A 232 -24.15 -9.35 -8.13
C ILE A 232 -24.27 -8.33 -6.98
N TYR A 233 -24.02 -7.06 -7.23
CA TYR A 233 -23.78 -6.04 -6.19
C TYR A 233 -24.71 -4.83 -6.21
N GLU A 234 -25.84 -4.85 -6.93
CA GLU A 234 -26.77 -3.71 -7.04
C GLU A 234 -27.04 -3.05 -5.67
N HIS A 235 -27.49 -3.83 -4.69
CA HIS A 235 -27.82 -3.31 -3.35
C HIS A 235 -26.60 -2.73 -2.60
N VAL A 236 -25.42 -3.35 -2.74
CA VAL A 236 -24.18 -2.90 -2.10
C VAL A 236 -23.71 -1.57 -2.72
N ILE A 237 -23.77 -1.48 -4.05
CA ILE A 237 -23.40 -0.28 -4.81
C ILE A 237 -24.36 0.86 -4.47
N GLU A 238 -25.68 0.63 -4.51
CA GLU A 238 -26.69 1.65 -4.18
C GLU A 238 -26.55 2.16 -2.74
N LYS A 239 -26.32 1.26 -1.77
CA LYS A 239 -26.07 1.62 -0.37
C LYS A 239 -24.90 2.60 -0.27
N ASN A 240 -23.75 2.25 -0.84
CA ASN A 240 -22.53 3.03 -0.74
C ASN A 240 -22.59 4.34 -1.54
N ILE A 241 -23.34 4.39 -2.65
CA ILE A 241 -23.63 5.66 -3.35
C ILE A 241 -24.49 6.58 -2.47
N ARG A 242 -25.57 6.05 -1.87
CA ARG A 242 -26.47 6.83 -1.00
C ARG A 242 -25.75 7.39 0.23
N GLU A 243 -24.78 6.67 0.77
CA GLU A 243 -23.93 7.12 1.89
C GLU A 243 -22.81 8.09 1.48
N GLY A 244 -22.67 8.34 0.17
CA GLY A 244 -21.67 9.23 -0.42
C GLY A 244 -20.25 8.65 -0.41
N LEU A 245 -20.12 7.32 -0.35
CA LEU A 245 -18.84 6.59 -0.25
C LEU A 245 -18.35 6.13 -1.62
N LEU A 246 -19.26 5.80 -2.54
CA LEU A 246 -18.94 5.41 -3.91
C LEU A 246 -19.54 6.38 -4.93
N VAL A 247 -18.89 6.46 -6.09
CA VAL A 247 -19.41 7.10 -7.29
C VAL A 247 -19.27 6.11 -8.44
N VAL A 248 -20.36 5.96 -9.20
CA VAL A 248 -20.34 5.35 -10.52
C VAL A 248 -20.48 6.47 -11.54
N LYS A 249 -19.50 6.59 -12.43
CA LYS A 249 -19.51 7.60 -13.50
C LYS A 249 -18.88 7.02 -14.76
N ASP A 250 -19.62 7.14 -15.87
CA ASP A 250 -19.23 6.57 -17.16
C ASP A 250 -18.94 5.06 -17.03
N ASP A 251 -17.73 4.62 -17.37
CA ASP A 251 -17.31 3.21 -17.25
C ASP A 251 -16.68 2.87 -15.88
N PHE A 252 -16.61 3.82 -14.93
CA PHE A 252 -15.83 3.63 -13.71
C PHE A 252 -16.66 3.67 -12.43
N MET A 253 -16.29 2.81 -11.48
CA MET A 253 -16.77 2.83 -10.09
C MET A 253 -15.59 3.02 -9.15
N TYR A 254 -15.61 4.08 -8.35
CA TYR A 254 -14.49 4.48 -7.49
C TYR A 254 -14.97 5.12 -6.19
N LEU A 255 -14.09 5.14 -5.18
CA LEU A 255 -14.35 5.73 -3.87
C LEU A 255 -14.34 7.27 -3.94
N THR A 256 -15.25 7.91 -3.21
CA THR A 256 -15.16 9.35 -2.94
C THR A 256 -14.03 9.65 -1.94
N SER A 257 -13.72 10.92 -1.68
CA SER A 257 -12.79 11.27 -0.61
C SER A 257 -13.20 10.68 0.74
N LYS A 258 -14.50 10.70 1.06
CA LYS A 258 -15.08 10.07 2.26
C LYS A 258 -15.00 8.53 2.18
N GLY A 259 -15.23 7.97 0.99
CA GLY A 259 -15.09 6.54 0.74
C GLY A 259 -13.67 6.02 0.95
N ILE A 260 -12.65 6.82 0.62
CA ILE A 260 -11.24 6.46 0.86
C ILE A 260 -10.94 6.37 2.36
N GLU A 261 -11.43 7.34 3.15
CA GLU A 261 -11.28 7.34 4.62
C GLU A 261 -11.96 6.12 5.28
N LEU A 262 -13.04 5.62 4.69
CA LEU A 262 -13.79 4.45 5.16
C LEU A 262 -13.61 3.23 4.24
N SER A 263 -12.49 3.17 3.52
CA SER A 263 -12.30 2.22 2.42
C SER A 263 -12.44 0.76 2.86
N ASN A 264 -11.92 0.40 4.03
CA ASN A 264 -12.05 -0.96 4.56
C ASN A 264 -13.52 -1.37 4.78
N ILE A 265 -14.36 -0.45 5.27
CA ILE A 265 -15.80 -0.70 5.47
C ILE A 265 -16.48 -0.90 4.11
N VAL A 266 -16.23 0.02 3.16
CA VAL A 266 -16.80 -0.08 1.81
C VAL A 266 -16.40 -1.38 1.14
N MET A 267 -15.12 -1.74 1.18
CA MET A 267 -14.61 -2.96 0.56
C MET A 267 -15.15 -4.23 1.23
N SER A 268 -15.39 -4.20 2.55
CA SER A 268 -16.00 -5.33 3.26
C SER A 268 -17.44 -5.61 2.84
N ASP A 269 -18.21 -4.60 2.43
CA ASP A 269 -19.58 -4.80 1.93
C ASP A 269 -19.63 -5.63 0.63
N PHE A 270 -18.51 -5.77 -0.11
CA PHE A 270 -18.43 -6.54 -1.36
C PHE A 270 -18.00 -8.00 -1.17
N ILE A 271 -17.73 -8.42 0.07
CA ILE A 271 -17.46 -9.83 0.38
C ILE A 271 -18.78 -10.59 0.28
N LEU A 272 -18.81 -11.66 -0.52
CA LEU A 272 -19.97 -12.49 -0.72
C LEU A 272 -20.14 -13.41 0.50
N ASP A 273 -21.38 -13.51 0.97
CA ASP A 273 -21.73 -14.50 2.00
C ASP A 273 -21.50 -15.92 1.44
N LYS A 274 -20.74 -16.73 2.17
CA LYS A 274 -20.45 -18.14 1.82
C LYS A 274 -21.42 -19.09 2.51
#